data_AF-A0AAU0R959-F1
#
_entry.id   AF-A0AAU0R959-F1
#
_cell.length_a   1.000
_cell.length_b   1.000
_cell.length_c   1.000
_cell.angle_alpha   90.00
_cell.angle_beta   90.00
_cell.angle_gamma   90.00
#
_symmetry.space_group_name_H-M   'P 1'
#
loop_
_entity.id
_entity.type
_entity.pdbx_description
1 polymer ?
#
loop_
_entity_poly.entity_id
_entity_poly.type
_entity_poly.pdbx_seq_one_letter_code
_entity_poly.pdbx_strand_id
1 'polypeptide(L)'
;MAIAFVLLICLGYLLGEDLNSAISSAYTSSEYEELISKDADENLATKPKAYLTYVLFDDLFNMVDDNSGVKQVQGNPDELQTLTVEKFVIKKTGFVYIYTSNESGENVYFDNLVISHNSGPLLEETHYYPYGLKMADISSSALKGVNYPENRKKYNGNELQSKEFGDGSGLELYDFNARTYNQQIGRFLQIDPLPDDGEQESWTPYHYAINDPIRIMTLTGKYGVIF
;
A
#
# COMPACT_ATOMS: atom_id res chain seq x y z
N MET A 1 0.31 -5.74 -4.59
CA MET A 1 -0.38 -4.45 -4.70
C MET A 1 -1.29 -4.32 -3.49
N ALA A 2 -0.92 -3.48 -2.52
CA ALA A 2 -1.71 -3.28 -1.31
C ALA A 2 -2.78 -2.22 -1.59
N ILE A 3 -4.01 -2.50 -1.17
CA ILE A 3 -5.14 -1.56 -1.25
C ILE A 3 -5.64 -1.38 0.17
N ALA A 4 -5.65 -0.14 0.63
CA ALA A 4 -6.19 0.21 1.92
C ALA A 4 -7.66 0.63 1.73
N PHE A 5 -8.55 0.02 2.52
CA PHE A 5 -9.98 0.28 2.47
C PHE A 5 -10.35 1.37 3.48
N VAL A 6 -10.95 2.46 2.99
CA VAL A 6 -11.65 3.44 3.82
C VAL A 6 -13.12 3.36 3.46
N LEU A 7 -13.90 2.64 4.27
CA LEU A 7 -15.35 2.56 4.11
C LEU A 7 -15.96 3.79 4.80
N LEU A 8 -16.32 4.83 4.04
CA LEU A 8 -17.13 5.94 4.52
C LEU A 8 -18.53 5.80 3.94
N ILE A 9 -19.48 5.33 4.75
CA ILE A 9 -20.90 5.30 4.39
C ILE A 9 -21.43 6.71 4.66
N CYS A 10 -21.43 7.58 3.65
CA CYS A 10 -22.05 8.90 3.76
C CYS A 10 -23.48 8.82 3.22
N LEU A 11 -24.47 8.74 4.14
CA LEU A 11 -25.88 8.92 3.79
C LEU A 11 -26.15 10.42 3.62
N GLY A 12 -26.40 10.84 2.39
CA GLY A 12 -27.00 12.15 2.09
C GLY A 12 -26.00 13.25 1.80
N TYR A 13 -26.18 13.89 0.64
CA TYR A 13 -25.48 15.08 0.17
C TYR A 13 -23.95 14.95 -0.01
N LEU A 14 -23.55 14.80 -1.27
CA LEU A 14 -22.16 14.84 -1.76
C LEU A 14 -21.41 16.17 -1.48
N LEU A 15 -21.99 17.12 -0.76
CA LEU A 15 -21.37 18.40 -0.42
C LEU A 15 -21.79 18.81 0.99
N GLY A 16 -21.04 18.47 2.04
CA GLY A 16 -21.36 19.08 3.33
C GLY A 16 -20.52 18.77 4.55
N GLU A 17 -20.00 17.56 4.75
CA GLU A 17 -19.57 17.21 6.12
C GLU A 17 -18.06 17.06 6.33
N ASP A 18 -17.20 17.15 5.31
CA ASP A 18 -15.74 17.21 5.52
C ASP A 18 -15.04 18.11 4.49
N LEU A 19 -15.18 19.43 4.65
CA LEU A 19 -14.49 20.47 3.86
C LEU A 19 -12.95 20.40 3.92
N ASN A 20 -12.37 19.49 4.71
CA ASN A 20 -10.93 19.28 4.90
C ASN A 20 -10.48 17.82 4.66
N SER A 21 -11.32 16.96 4.06
CA SER A 21 -10.90 15.61 3.71
C SER A 21 -10.04 15.63 2.44
N ALA A 22 -8.94 14.87 2.42
CA ALA A 22 -8.11 14.71 1.22
C ALA A 22 -8.93 14.24 0.01
N ILE A 23 -10.03 13.51 0.25
CA ILE A 23 -10.94 13.02 -0.80
C ILE A 23 -11.77 14.17 -1.39
N SER A 24 -12.19 15.18 -0.61
CA SER A 24 -13.00 16.30 -1.14
C SER A 24 -12.19 17.24 -2.03
N SER A 25 -10.87 17.31 -1.84
CA SER A 25 -9.97 18.04 -2.74
C SER A 25 -9.58 17.25 -3.99
N ALA A 26 -9.63 15.93 -3.91
CA ALA A 26 -9.19 15.00 -4.94
C ALA A 26 -10.32 14.51 -5.86
N TYR A 27 -11.57 14.66 -5.43
CA TYR A 27 -12.76 14.20 -6.14
C TYR A 27 -13.79 15.31 -6.18
N THR A 28 -13.86 15.95 -7.34
CA THR A 28 -14.68 17.12 -7.61
C THR A 28 -16.03 16.72 -8.22
N SER A 29 -17.01 17.61 -8.13
CA SER A 29 -18.30 17.41 -8.78
C SER A 29 -18.18 17.26 -10.30
N SER A 30 -17.19 17.90 -10.94
CA SER A 30 -16.91 17.71 -12.37
C SER A 30 -16.46 16.29 -12.71
N GLU A 31 -15.58 15.70 -11.90
CA GLU A 31 -15.10 14.34 -12.12
C GLU A 31 -16.22 13.31 -11.91
N TYR A 32 -17.11 13.54 -10.95
CA TYR A 32 -18.31 12.72 -10.78
C TYR A 32 -19.24 12.76 -12.00
N GLU A 33 -19.51 13.94 -12.55
CA GLU A 33 -20.34 14.10 -13.75
C GLU A 33 -19.68 13.45 -14.98
N GLU A 34 -18.34 13.54 -15.10
CA GLU A 34 -17.58 12.83 -16.14
C GLU A 34 -17.73 11.31 -16.00
N LEU A 35 -17.66 10.77 -14.77
CA LEU A 35 -17.87 9.33 -14.52
C LEU A 35 -19.30 8.88 -14.87
N ILE A 36 -20.33 9.69 -14.57
CA ILE A 36 -21.71 9.40 -15.00
C ILE A 36 -21.81 9.44 -16.53
N SER A 37 -21.12 10.37 -17.18
CA SER A 37 -21.19 10.48 -18.64
C SER A 37 -20.50 9.33 -19.39
N LYS A 38 -19.61 8.59 -18.73
CA LYS A 38 -18.81 7.49 -19.30
C LYS A 38 -19.68 6.34 -19.82
N ASP A 39 -20.72 6.01 -19.07
CA ASP A 39 -21.69 4.96 -19.41
C ASP A 39 -23.07 5.56 -19.72
N ALA A 40 -23.11 6.59 -20.58
CA ALA A 40 -24.33 7.31 -20.93
C ALA A 40 -25.47 6.41 -21.47
N ASP A 41 -25.12 5.30 -22.12
CA ASP A 41 -26.09 4.32 -22.62
C ASP A 41 -26.74 3.48 -21.50
N GLU A 42 -26.02 3.29 -20.38
CA GLU A 42 -26.58 2.67 -19.18
C GLU A 42 -27.26 3.70 -18.28
N ASN A 43 -26.88 4.99 -18.35
CA ASN A 43 -27.46 6.05 -17.52
C ASN A 43 -28.72 6.66 -18.13
N LEU A 44 -29.82 5.92 -18.02
CA LEU A 44 -31.11 6.26 -18.62
C LEU A 44 -31.89 7.30 -17.80
N ALA A 45 -32.35 8.35 -18.47
CA ALA A 45 -33.19 9.39 -17.87
C ALA A 45 -34.58 8.88 -17.41
N THR A 46 -35.01 7.73 -17.92
CA THR A 46 -36.29 7.08 -17.56
C THR A 46 -36.20 6.25 -16.29
N LYS A 47 -34.98 6.09 -15.73
CA LYS A 47 -34.69 5.31 -14.54
C LYS A 47 -34.33 6.24 -13.36
N PRO A 48 -34.53 5.79 -12.11
CA PRO A 48 -34.17 6.61 -10.96
C PRO A 48 -32.69 6.95 -10.98
N LYS A 49 -32.35 8.21 -10.70
CA LYS A 49 -30.98 8.69 -10.48
C LYS A 49 -30.41 8.16 -9.15
N ALA A 50 -30.30 6.85 -9.04
CA ALA A 50 -29.73 6.15 -7.92
C ALA A 50 -28.56 5.30 -8.41
N TYR A 51 -27.41 5.46 -7.78
CA TYR A 51 -26.14 4.95 -8.30
C TYR A 51 -25.34 4.22 -7.22
N LEU A 52 -24.64 3.18 -7.64
CA LEU A 52 -23.48 2.63 -6.96
C LEU A 52 -22.23 3.19 -7.61
N THR A 53 -21.48 4.01 -6.87
CA THR A 53 -20.26 4.64 -7.36
C THR A 53 -19.05 4.01 -6.71
N TYR A 54 -18.03 3.72 -7.51
CA TYR A 54 -16.73 3.23 -7.05
C TYR A 54 -15.63 4.05 -7.71
N VAL A 55 -14.76 4.63 -6.88
CA VAL A 55 -13.66 5.49 -7.33
C VAL A 55 -12.36 4.93 -6.79
N LEU A 56 -11.41 4.65 -7.67
CA LEU A 56 -10.05 4.29 -7.29
C LEU A 56 -9.20 5.54 -7.24
N PHE A 57 -8.51 5.75 -6.12
CA PHE A 57 -7.48 6.74 -5.96
C PHE A 57 -6.12 6.06 -5.90
N ASP A 58 -5.09 6.68 -6.45
CA ASP A 58 -3.70 6.26 -6.21
C ASP A 58 -3.20 6.67 -4.82
N ASP A 59 -1.98 6.27 -4.46
CA ASP A 59 -1.38 6.58 -3.15
C ASP A 59 -1.24 8.09 -2.87
N LEU A 60 -1.33 8.94 -3.91
CA LEU A 60 -1.30 10.40 -3.82
C LEU A 60 -2.71 11.02 -3.86
N PHE A 61 -3.75 10.20 -3.73
CA PHE A 61 -5.16 10.59 -3.85
C PHE A 61 -5.57 11.12 -5.23
N ASN A 62 -4.86 10.82 -6.31
CA ASN A 62 -5.35 11.17 -7.65
C ASN A 62 -6.31 10.08 -8.16
N MET A 63 -7.43 10.49 -8.77
CA MET A 63 -8.39 9.55 -9.34
C MET A 63 -7.76 8.74 -10.49
N VAL A 64 -8.01 7.43 -10.49
CA VAL A 64 -7.63 6.51 -11.55
C VAL A 64 -8.87 6.17 -12.37
N ASP A 65 -9.07 6.90 -13.47
CA ASP A 65 -10.26 6.80 -14.33
C ASP A 65 -10.53 5.37 -14.85
N ASP A 66 -9.49 4.64 -15.24
CA ASP A 66 -9.59 3.25 -15.75
C ASP A 66 -10.21 2.25 -14.76
N ASN A 67 -10.18 2.56 -13.46
CA ASN A 67 -10.68 1.69 -12.39
C ASN A 67 -11.78 2.38 -11.56
N SER A 68 -12.36 3.46 -12.09
CA SER A 68 -13.44 4.22 -11.48
C SER A 68 -14.68 4.18 -12.39
N GLY A 69 -15.86 4.15 -11.79
CA GLY A 69 -17.11 4.09 -12.54
C GLY A 69 -18.35 4.21 -11.67
N VAL A 70 -19.48 4.29 -12.35
CA VAL A 70 -20.80 4.49 -11.75
C VAL A 70 -21.76 3.49 -12.35
N LYS A 71 -22.63 2.90 -11.53
CA LYS A 71 -23.67 1.98 -11.99
C LYS A 71 -25.04 2.40 -11.52
N GLN A 72 -25.91 2.80 -12.44
CA GLN A 72 -27.29 3.18 -12.14
C GLN A 72 -28.18 1.97 -11.89
N VAL A 73 -29.17 2.14 -11.01
CA VAL A 73 -30.30 1.22 -10.86
C VAL A 73 -31.15 1.20 -12.13
N GLN A 74 -31.33 0.01 -12.71
CA GLN A 74 -32.11 -0.22 -13.93
C GLN A 74 -33.49 -0.84 -13.66
N GLY A 75 -33.75 -1.26 -12.43
CA GLY A 75 -34.97 -1.96 -12.03
C GLY A 75 -36.24 -1.16 -12.28
N ASN A 76 -37.36 -1.86 -12.38
CA ASN A 76 -38.67 -1.24 -12.30
C ASN A 76 -39.07 -1.05 -10.83
N PRO A 77 -40.10 -0.22 -10.55
CA PRO A 77 -40.63 -0.10 -9.19
C PRO A 77 -40.99 -1.48 -8.61
N ASP A 78 -40.76 -1.64 -7.30
CA ASP A 78 -41.05 -2.86 -6.53
C ASP A 78 -40.28 -4.13 -6.96
N GLU A 79 -39.19 -3.99 -7.71
CA GLU A 79 -38.34 -5.10 -8.13
C GLU A 79 -36.99 -5.09 -7.40
N LEU A 80 -36.54 -6.27 -6.94
CA LEU A 80 -35.20 -6.44 -6.40
C LEU A 80 -34.20 -6.66 -7.54
N GLN A 81 -33.23 -5.77 -7.66
CA GLN A 81 -32.17 -5.86 -8.65
C GLN A 81 -30.80 -6.06 -8.00
N THR A 82 -29.99 -6.96 -8.55
CA THR A 82 -28.57 -7.07 -8.19
C THR A 82 -27.72 -6.16 -9.07
N LEU A 83 -27.06 -5.18 -8.46
CA LEU A 83 -26.05 -4.35 -9.12
C LEU A 83 -24.69 -5.04 -9.02
N THR A 84 -24.22 -5.58 -10.13
CA THR A 84 -22.90 -6.24 -10.19
C THR A 84 -21.96 -5.41 -11.05
N VAL A 85 -20.79 -5.09 -10.49
CA VAL A 85 -19.65 -4.56 -11.25
C VAL A 85 -18.77 -5.75 -11.64
N GLU A 86 -18.39 -5.84 -12.91
CA GLU A 86 -17.53 -6.94 -13.37
C GLU A 86 -16.17 -6.89 -12.67
N LYS A 87 -15.53 -8.05 -12.53
CA LYS A 87 -14.17 -8.12 -11.98
C LYS A 87 -13.21 -7.36 -12.90
N PHE A 88 -12.42 -6.46 -12.33
CA PHE A 88 -11.35 -5.76 -13.05
C PHE A 88 -10.03 -5.86 -12.30
N VAL A 89 -8.93 -5.72 -13.04
CA VAL A 89 -7.58 -5.67 -12.46
C VAL A 89 -7.27 -4.23 -12.10
N ILE A 90 -6.89 -4.02 -10.85
CA ILE A 90 -6.52 -2.71 -10.33
C ILE A 90 -5.10 -2.42 -10.83
N LYS A 91 -4.92 -1.29 -11.55
CA LYS A 91 -3.66 -0.96 -12.23
C LYS A 91 -2.64 -0.27 -11.34
N LYS A 92 -3.10 0.43 -10.29
CA LYS A 92 -2.26 1.18 -9.34
C LYS A 92 -2.63 0.84 -7.90
N THR A 93 -1.64 0.84 -7.00
CA THR A 93 -1.86 0.84 -5.55
C THR A 93 -2.62 2.09 -5.14
N GLY A 94 -3.43 1.97 -4.08
CA GLY A 94 -4.11 3.11 -3.48
C GLY A 94 -5.37 2.72 -2.74
N PHE A 95 -6.38 3.57 -2.83
CA PHE A 95 -7.60 3.52 -2.03
C PHE A 95 -8.82 3.40 -2.92
N VAL A 96 -9.76 2.53 -2.55
CA VAL A 96 -11.04 2.42 -3.24
C VAL A 96 -12.12 3.05 -2.37
N TYR A 97 -12.83 4.01 -2.92
CA TYR A 97 -13.96 4.68 -2.30
C TYR A 97 -15.26 4.22 -2.96
N ILE A 98 -16.12 3.55 -2.19
CA ILE A 98 -17.40 3.03 -2.69
C ILE A 98 -18.53 3.62 -1.87
N TYR A 99 -19.52 4.19 -2.56
CA TYR A 99 -20.69 4.76 -1.94
C TYR A 99 -21.93 4.57 -2.83
N THR A 100 -23.10 4.64 -2.21
CA THR A 100 -24.40 4.63 -2.90
C THR A 100 -25.03 6.00 -2.79
N SER A 101 -25.52 6.54 -3.90
CA SER A 101 -26.24 7.82 -3.93
C SER A 101 -27.66 7.63 -4.48
N ASN A 102 -28.58 8.48 -4.03
CA ASN A 102 -29.90 8.64 -4.61
C ASN A 102 -30.23 10.13 -4.74
N GLU A 103 -30.34 10.59 -5.97
CA GLU A 103 -30.70 11.96 -6.35
C GLU A 103 -32.09 12.02 -7.00
N SER A 104 -32.78 10.88 -7.08
CA SER A 104 -34.14 10.82 -7.62
C SER A 104 -35.18 11.24 -6.58
N GLY A 105 -36.34 11.67 -7.04
CA GLY A 105 -37.51 11.89 -6.17
C GLY A 105 -38.17 10.59 -5.71
N GLU A 106 -37.68 9.43 -6.16
CA GLU A 106 -38.20 8.11 -5.85
C GLU A 106 -37.39 7.46 -4.72
N ASN A 107 -38.06 6.64 -3.90
CA ASN A 107 -37.39 5.91 -2.84
C ASN A 107 -36.66 4.69 -3.40
N VAL A 108 -35.33 4.70 -3.31
CA VAL A 108 -34.46 3.58 -3.69
C VAL A 108 -33.68 3.14 -2.45
N TYR A 109 -33.73 1.84 -2.16
CA TYR A 109 -33.03 1.24 -1.03
C TYR A 109 -31.90 0.36 -1.52
N PHE A 110 -30.72 0.52 -0.91
CA PHE A 110 -29.55 -0.32 -1.14
C PHE A 110 -29.32 -1.20 0.08
N ASP A 111 -29.16 -2.50 -0.15
CA ASP A 111 -28.85 -3.48 0.90
C ASP A 111 -27.81 -4.48 0.40
N ASN A 112 -27.12 -5.16 1.33
CA ASN A 112 -26.13 -6.19 1.07
C ASN A 112 -25.00 -5.76 0.13
N LEU A 113 -24.41 -4.58 0.37
CA LEU A 113 -23.18 -4.19 -0.32
C LEU A 113 -22.04 -5.15 0.06
N VAL A 114 -21.63 -5.98 -0.90
CA VAL A 114 -20.52 -6.93 -0.74
C VAL A 114 -19.36 -6.50 -1.62
N ILE A 115 -18.18 -6.36 -1.02
CA ILE A 115 -16.94 -6.03 -1.71
C ILE A 115 -16.01 -7.22 -1.59
N SER A 116 -15.56 -7.76 -2.73
CA SER A 116 -14.60 -8.86 -2.78
C SER A 116 -13.30 -8.38 -3.41
N HIS A 117 -12.21 -8.43 -2.66
CA HIS A 117 -10.88 -8.06 -3.12
C HIS A 117 -9.98 -9.29 -3.18
N ASN A 118 -9.49 -9.61 -4.38
CA ASN A 118 -8.54 -10.69 -4.60
C ASN A 118 -7.13 -10.10 -4.69
N SER A 119 -6.42 -10.09 -3.56
CA SER A 119 -5.01 -9.68 -3.52
C SER A 119 -4.15 -10.65 -4.34
N GLY A 120 -3.23 -10.12 -5.15
CA GLY A 120 -2.18 -10.92 -5.79
C GLY A 120 -1.21 -11.54 -4.78
N PRO A 121 -0.31 -12.44 -5.22
CA PRO A 121 0.60 -13.18 -4.33
C PRO A 121 1.72 -12.34 -3.69
N LEU A 122 1.81 -11.04 -4.01
CA LEU A 122 2.84 -10.15 -3.47
C LEU A 122 2.57 -9.86 -1.98
N LEU A 123 3.42 -10.40 -1.11
CA LEU A 123 3.29 -10.29 0.35
C LEU A 123 3.95 -9.04 0.92
N GLU A 124 5.16 -8.72 0.46
CA GLU A 124 5.94 -7.59 0.94
C GLU A 124 6.84 -7.07 -0.18
N GLU A 125 6.96 -5.75 -0.25
CA GLU A 125 7.93 -5.03 -1.07
C GLU A 125 8.65 -4.02 -0.16
N THR A 126 9.95 -4.21 0.05
CA THR A 126 10.75 -3.30 0.89
C THR A 126 11.86 -2.67 0.07
N HIS A 127 11.92 -1.34 0.14
CA HIS A 127 12.99 -0.54 -0.44
C HIS A 127 13.99 -0.14 0.65
N TYR A 128 15.28 -0.11 0.30
CA TYR A 128 16.35 0.19 1.24
C TYR A 128 17.22 1.36 0.74
N TYR A 129 17.68 2.19 1.68
CA TYR A 129 18.84 3.05 1.46
C TYR A 129 20.08 2.19 1.24
N PRO A 130 21.17 2.73 0.65
CA PRO A 130 22.37 1.96 0.32
C PRO A 130 22.93 1.15 1.49
N TYR A 131 22.86 1.70 2.72
CA TYR A 131 23.33 1.06 3.95
C TYR A 131 22.26 0.22 4.68
N GLY A 132 21.13 -0.10 4.05
CA GLY A 132 20.16 -1.07 4.58
C GLY A 132 19.06 -0.53 5.49
N LEU A 133 18.95 0.79 5.65
CA LEU A 133 17.79 1.41 6.27
C LEU A 133 16.56 1.23 5.38
N LYS A 134 15.43 0.79 5.96
CA LYS A 134 14.16 0.65 5.24
C LYS A 134 13.58 2.04 4.94
N MET A 135 13.20 2.28 3.69
CA MET A 135 12.46 3.47 3.27
C MET A 135 10.98 3.27 3.61
N ALA A 136 10.53 3.83 4.74
CA ALA A 136 9.18 3.61 5.26
C ALA A 136 8.08 4.03 4.27
N ASP A 137 8.25 5.16 3.60
CA ASP A 137 7.18 5.78 2.78
C ASP A 137 6.88 5.03 1.48
N ILE A 138 7.86 4.35 0.89
CA ILE A 138 7.70 3.65 -0.40
C ILE A 138 7.69 2.12 -0.25
N SER A 139 7.91 1.61 0.97
CA SER A 139 7.85 0.17 1.21
C SER A 139 6.41 -0.25 1.49
N SER A 140 5.90 -1.21 0.72
CA SER A 140 4.55 -1.72 0.89
C SER A 140 4.56 -3.10 1.55
N SER A 141 3.56 -3.37 2.38
CA SER A 141 3.30 -4.71 2.88
C SER A 141 1.83 -5.00 2.67
N ALA A 142 1.51 -6.17 2.14
CA ALA A 142 0.12 -6.62 2.15
C ALA A 142 -0.37 -6.60 3.62
N LEU A 143 -1.62 -6.16 3.82
CA LEU A 143 -2.25 -6.01 5.13
C LEU A 143 -1.80 -7.12 6.08
N LYS A 144 -1.14 -6.72 7.18
CA LYS A 144 -0.79 -7.61 8.30
C LYS A 144 -2.08 -8.12 8.94
N GLY A 145 -2.69 -9.13 8.33
CA GLY A 145 -3.73 -9.93 8.95
C GLY A 145 -3.12 -10.94 9.90
N VAL A 146 -3.97 -11.54 10.73
CA VAL A 146 -3.63 -12.54 11.77
C VAL A 146 -2.85 -13.76 11.23
N ASN A 147 -2.83 -13.96 9.90
CA ASN A 147 -2.27 -15.14 9.25
C ASN A 147 -0.93 -14.91 8.53
N TYR A 148 -0.33 -13.72 8.59
CA TYR A 148 0.97 -13.47 7.95
C TYR A 148 2.12 -13.38 8.97
N PRO A 149 3.05 -14.35 8.98
CA PRO A 149 4.24 -14.25 9.82
C PRO A 149 5.11 -13.07 9.37
N GLU A 150 5.67 -12.35 10.34
CA GLU A 150 6.59 -11.24 10.07
C GLU A 150 7.84 -11.75 9.36
N ASN A 151 8.16 -11.18 8.20
CA ASN A 151 9.42 -11.45 7.53
C ASN A 151 10.56 -10.72 8.25
N ARG A 152 11.44 -11.50 8.87
CA ARG A 152 12.64 -10.98 9.55
C ARG A 152 13.86 -10.92 8.64
N LYS A 153 13.86 -11.67 7.52
CA LYS A 153 14.96 -11.64 6.54
C LYS A 153 14.78 -10.46 5.59
N LYS A 154 15.65 -9.47 5.74
CA LYS A 154 15.50 -8.15 5.12
C LYS A 154 16.74 -7.83 4.29
N TYR A 155 17.47 -6.78 4.62
CA TYR A 155 18.63 -6.32 3.87
C TYR A 155 19.70 -7.40 3.71
N ASN A 156 20.15 -7.63 2.47
CA ASN A 156 21.14 -8.64 2.08
C ASN A 156 20.82 -10.08 2.57
N GLY A 157 19.54 -10.39 2.81
CA GLY A 157 19.12 -11.70 3.33
C GLY A 157 19.40 -11.91 4.82
N ASN A 158 19.94 -10.91 5.50
CA ASN A 158 20.23 -10.96 6.93
C ASN A 158 18.97 -10.66 7.76
N GLU A 159 18.98 -11.18 8.98
CA GLU A 159 17.85 -11.06 9.90
C GLU A 159 17.87 -9.72 10.62
N LEU A 160 16.76 -8.98 10.59
CA LEU A 160 16.57 -7.83 11.45
C LEU A 160 16.09 -8.31 12.82
N GLN A 161 16.87 -8.01 13.83
CA GLN A 161 16.49 -8.10 15.23
C GLN A 161 15.71 -6.82 15.59
N SER A 162 14.53 -6.98 16.15
CA SER A 162 13.66 -5.88 16.57
C SER A 162 12.84 -6.29 17.78
N LYS A 163 12.30 -5.29 18.50
CA LYS A 163 11.42 -5.49 19.66
C LYS A 163 12.10 -6.20 20.84
N GLU A 164 13.39 -5.95 21.06
CA GLU A 164 14.16 -6.55 22.13
C GLU A 164 13.77 -6.03 23.54
N PHE A 165 13.20 -4.83 23.60
CA PHE A 165 12.82 -4.19 24.86
C PHE A 165 11.40 -4.57 25.28
N GLY A 166 11.13 -4.55 26.60
CA GLY A 166 9.86 -4.99 27.17
C GLY A 166 8.64 -4.14 26.79
N ASP A 167 8.86 -2.96 26.21
CA ASP A 167 7.83 -2.08 25.64
C ASP A 167 7.56 -2.33 24.15
N GLY A 168 8.27 -3.30 23.55
CA GLY A 168 8.18 -3.63 22.13
C GLY A 168 9.01 -2.74 21.22
N SER A 169 9.83 -1.83 21.77
CA SER A 169 10.86 -1.11 21.00
C SER A 169 12.14 -1.96 20.88
N GLY A 170 13.04 -1.58 19.98
CA GLY A 170 14.28 -2.31 19.75
C GLY A 170 15.45 -1.40 19.41
N LEU A 171 16.58 -2.04 19.08
CA LEU A 171 17.72 -1.35 18.47
C LEU A 171 17.73 -1.48 16.94
N GLU A 172 16.82 -2.31 16.41
CA GLU A 172 16.67 -2.59 14.99
C GLU A 172 18.01 -2.94 14.34
N LEU A 173 18.69 -3.96 14.85
CA LEU A 173 20.03 -4.33 14.37
C LEU A 173 19.97 -5.53 13.43
N TYR A 174 20.83 -5.54 12.42
CA TYR A 174 20.95 -6.71 11.55
C TYR A 174 21.95 -7.72 12.11
N ASP A 175 21.55 -8.98 12.15
CA ASP A 175 22.42 -10.11 12.45
C ASP A 175 23.07 -10.61 11.15
N PHE A 176 24.35 -10.27 10.96
CA PHE A 176 25.17 -10.75 9.85
C PHE A 176 25.94 -12.02 10.22
N ASN A 177 25.48 -12.79 11.22
CA ASN A 177 26.10 -13.99 11.79
C ASN A 177 27.40 -13.70 12.58
N ALA A 178 28.45 -13.19 11.93
CA ALA A 178 29.73 -12.96 12.59
C ALA A 178 29.75 -11.64 13.40
N ARG A 179 28.93 -10.68 12.98
CA ARG A 179 28.85 -9.35 13.58
C ARG A 179 27.41 -8.83 13.52
N THR A 180 27.12 -7.91 14.41
CA THR A 180 25.89 -7.13 14.44
C THR A 180 26.11 -5.84 13.68
N TYR A 181 25.22 -5.55 12.73
CA TYR A 181 25.30 -4.39 11.85
C TYR A 181 24.25 -3.35 12.23
N ASN A 182 24.70 -2.09 12.31
CA ASN A 182 23.83 -0.95 12.50
C ASN A 182 23.72 -0.16 11.18
N GLN A 183 22.56 -0.26 10.56
CA GLN A 183 22.21 0.39 9.30
C GLN A 183 22.05 1.90 9.39
N GLN A 184 21.78 2.46 10.58
CA GLN A 184 21.64 3.91 10.77
C GLN A 184 22.97 4.64 10.58
N ILE A 185 24.05 4.03 11.09
CA ILE A 185 25.41 4.57 10.97
C ILE A 185 26.22 3.89 9.86
N GLY A 186 25.71 2.79 9.29
CA GLY A 186 26.37 2.04 8.24
C GLY A 186 27.63 1.28 8.68
N ARG A 187 27.68 0.79 9.92
CA ARG A 187 28.88 0.16 10.52
C ARG A 187 28.54 -1.07 11.34
N PHE A 188 29.53 -1.95 11.50
CA PHE A 188 29.45 -3.04 12.47
C PHE A 188 29.70 -2.54 13.89
N LEU A 189 29.07 -3.19 14.87
CA LEU A 189 29.25 -2.88 16.28
C LEU A 189 30.48 -3.58 16.89
N GLN A 190 30.92 -4.68 16.27
CA GLN A 190 32.08 -5.46 16.69
C GLN A 190 33.23 -5.36 15.66
N ILE A 191 34.45 -5.58 16.14
CA ILE A 191 35.68 -5.71 15.32
C ILE A 191 35.53 -6.91 14.39
N ASP A 192 35.98 -6.79 13.13
CA ASP A 192 36.06 -7.93 12.21
C ASP A 192 36.87 -9.09 12.82
N PRO A 193 36.36 -10.34 12.83
CA PRO A 193 37.14 -11.51 13.22
C PRO A 193 38.39 -11.75 12.35
N LEU A 194 38.46 -11.18 11.15
CA LEU A 194 39.57 -11.30 10.20
C LEU A 194 40.09 -9.90 9.82
N PRO A 195 40.65 -9.13 10.76
CA PRO A 195 41.06 -7.75 10.51
C PRO A 195 42.30 -7.63 9.62
N ASP A 196 43.11 -8.69 9.54
CA ASP A 196 44.37 -8.75 8.78
C ASP A 196 44.22 -9.53 7.45
N ASP A 197 42.99 -9.82 7.02
CA ASP A 197 42.72 -10.56 5.78
C ASP A 197 42.18 -9.63 4.68
N GLY A 198 42.51 -9.91 3.42
CA GLY A 198 41.95 -9.18 2.27
C GLY A 198 42.31 -7.68 2.21
N GLU A 199 43.52 -7.29 2.63
CA GLU A 199 43.98 -5.88 2.66
C GLU A 199 43.16 -4.96 3.58
N GLN A 200 42.46 -5.54 4.56
CA GLN A 200 41.65 -4.80 5.54
C GLN A 200 42.47 -3.95 6.50
N GLU A 201 43.78 -4.14 6.60
CA GLU A 201 44.68 -3.39 7.48
C GLU A 201 44.69 -1.89 7.15
N SER A 202 44.33 -1.54 5.91
CA SER A 202 44.19 -0.15 5.46
C SER A 202 42.84 0.48 5.85
N TRP A 203 41.92 -0.30 6.42
CA TRP A 203 40.54 0.11 6.71
C TRP A 203 40.23 -0.01 8.21
N THR A 204 39.16 0.66 8.65
CA THR A 204 38.71 0.52 10.04
C THR A 204 38.06 -0.84 10.25
N PRO A 205 38.33 -1.58 11.35
CA PRO A 205 37.78 -2.93 11.56
C PRO A 205 36.25 -2.98 11.74
N TYR A 206 35.59 -1.83 11.73
CA TYR A 206 34.15 -1.65 11.81
C TYR A 206 33.51 -1.25 10.47
N HIS A 207 34.29 -1.20 9.39
CA HIS A 207 33.80 -0.74 8.08
C HIS A 207 32.78 -1.72 7.51
N TYR A 208 31.84 -1.21 6.71
CA TYR A 208 30.91 -2.03 5.96
C TYR A 208 31.15 -1.82 4.46
N ALA A 209 31.27 -2.92 3.70
CA ALA A 209 31.34 -2.91 2.24
C ALA A 209 32.36 -1.92 1.63
N ILE A 210 33.47 -1.63 2.33
CA ILE A 210 34.50 -0.66 1.92
C ILE A 210 33.86 0.72 1.54
N ASN A 211 32.79 1.11 2.24
CA ASN A 211 32.00 2.32 1.98
C ASN A 211 31.31 2.38 0.59
N ASP A 212 31.28 1.27 -0.17
CA ASP A 212 30.53 1.13 -1.43
C ASP A 212 29.51 -0.02 -1.33
N PRO A 213 28.45 0.12 -0.51
CA PRO A 213 27.46 -0.95 -0.26
C PRO A 213 26.54 -1.24 -1.46
N ILE A 214 26.66 -0.45 -2.53
CA ILE A 214 25.93 -0.69 -3.78
C ILE A 214 26.65 -1.74 -4.61
N ARG A 215 27.98 -1.73 -4.60
CA ARG A 215 28.81 -2.68 -5.36
C ARG A 215 29.26 -3.87 -4.53
N ILE A 216 29.48 -3.68 -3.24
CA ILE A 216 30.11 -4.66 -2.36
C ILE A 216 29.08 -5.08 -1.31
N MET A 217 28.89 -6.38 -1.16
CA MET A 217 28.05 -6.94 -0.11
C MET A 217 28.81 -7.97 0.71
N THR A 218 28.41 -8.15 1.96
CA THR A 218 28.88 -9.25 2.81
C THR A 218 27.67 -10.05 3.29
N LEU A 219 27.66 -11.36 3.05
CA LEU A 219 26.60 -12.25 3.53
C LEU A 219 26.85 -12.78 4.95
N THR A 220 28.11 -12.90 5.35
CA THR A 220 28.49 -13.58 6.60
C THR A 220 29.03 -12.63 7.66
N GLY A 221 28.98 -11.31 7.41
CA GLY A 221 29.50 -10.31 8.33
C GLY A 221 31.01 -10.38 8.55
N LYS A 222 31.72 -11.18 7.75
CA LYS A 222 33.17 -11.19 7.61
C LYS A 222 33.54 -10.43 6.34
N TYR A 223 34.83 -10.27 6.06
CA TYR A 223 35.31 -9.64 4.83
C TYR A 223 34.49 -10.00 3.58
N GLY A 224 34.23 -8.98 2.75
CA GLY A 224 33.32 -9.05 1.61
C GLY A 224 33.88 -9.86 0.45
N VAL A 225 33.07 -10.78 -0.07
CA VAL A 225 33.38 -11.53 -1.30
C VAL A 225 32.82 -10.74 -2.48
N ILE A 226 33.66 -10.45 -3.46
CA ILE A 226 33.27 -9.86 -4.75
C ILE A 226 32.58 -10.95 -5.57
N PHE A 227 31.40 -10.68 -6.13
CA PHE A 227 30.81 -11.47 -7.21
C PHE A 227 30.86 -10.69 -8.51
#